data_AF-A0A949F697-F1
#
_entry.id   AF-A0A949F697-F1
#
_cell.length_a   1.000
_cell.length_b   1.000
_cell.length_c   1.000
_cell.angle_alpha   90.00
_cell.angle_beta   90.00
_cell.angle_gamma   90.00
#
_symmetry.space_group_name_H-M   'P 1'
#
loop_
_entity.id
_entity.type
_entity.pdbx_description
1 polymer ?
#
loop_
_entity_poly.entity_id
_entity_poly.type
_entity_poly.pdbx_seq_one_letter_code
_entity_poly.pdbx_strand_id
1 'polypeptide(L)' 'IEERKREELLYVGSKQTAPIKAKVFNPAFDVTPNELITGIITESGIYENKRLRRI' A
#
# COMPACT_ATOMS: atom_id res chain seq x y z
N ILE A 1 -6.74 -6.79 -2.27
CA ILE A 1 -5.40 -6.17 -2.35
C ILE A 1 -4.71 -6.78 -3.54
N GLU A 2 -4.17 -5.98 -4.45
CA GLU A 2 -3.38 -6.49 -5.58
C GLU A 2 -2.13 -7.21 -5.05
N GLU A 3 -1.84 -8.41 -5.57
CA GLU A 3 -0.55 -9.07 -5.36
C GLU A 3 0.30 -8.92 -6.62
N ARG A 4 1.51 -8.38 -6.45
CA ARG A 4 2.43 -8.11 -7.56
C ARG A 4 3.40 -9.25 -7.78
N LYS A 5 4.04 -9.20 -8.94
CA LYS A 5 5.01 -10.18 -9.40
C LYS A 5 6.13 -10.38 -8.38
N ARG A 6 6.51 -11.63 -8.16
CA ARG A 6 7.55 -12.00 -7.18
C ARG A 6 8.91 -11.39 -7.49
N GLU A 7 9.17 -11.11 -8.77
CA GLU A 7 10.42 -10.57 -9.27
C GLU A 7 10.76 -9.21 -8.65
N GLU A 8 9.76 -8.41 -8.26
CA GLU A 8 9.96 -7.12 -7.57
C GLU A 8 10.62 -7.27 -6.19
N LEU A 9 10.51 -8.44 -5.56
CA LEU A 9 11.18 -8.76 -4.29
C LEU A 9 12.45 -9.61 -4.48
N LEU A 10 12.53 -10.39 -5.56
CA LEU A 10 13.72 -11.19 -5.86
C LEU A 10 14.85 -10.37 -6.49
N TYR A 11 14.52 -9.25 -7.13
CA TYR A 11 15.44 -8.40 -7.88
C TYR A 11 15.22 -6.92 -7.57
N VAL A 12 16.31 -6.15 -7.63
CA VAL A 12 16.26 -4.68 -7.74
C VAL A 12 16.98 -4.30 -9.04
N GLY A 13 16.20 -3.78 -10.00
CA GLY A 13 16.67 -3.67 -11.38
C GLY A 13 17.06 -5.04 -11.94
N SER A 14 18.27 -5.17 -12.48
CA SER A 14 18.81 -6.44 -12.98
C SER A 14 19.54 -7.29 -11.91
N LYS A 15 19.72 -6.77 -10.69
CA LYS A 15 20.49 -7.45 -9.64
C LYS A 15 19.59 -8.31 -8.77
N GLN A 16 19.94 -9.58 -8.60
CA GLN A 16 19.26 -10.49 -7.67
C GLN A 16 19.60 -10.12 -6.21
N THR A 17 18.58 -9.96 -5.38
CA THR A 17 18.70 -9.55 -3.97
C THR A 17 18.18 -10.60 -2.98
N ALA A 18 17.40 -11.58 -3.46
CA ALA A 18 16.93 -12.71 -2.65
C ALA A 18 17.10 -14.06 -3.38
N PRO A 19 17.14 -15.20 -2.68
CA PRO A 19 17.24 -16.52 -3.31
C PRO A 19 16.12 -16.79 -4.31
N ILE A 20 16.45 -17.32 -5.50
CA ILE A 20 15.48 -17.51 -6.60
C ILE A 20 14.26 -18.38 -6.23
N LYS A 21 14.43 -19.31 -5.29
CA LYS A 21 13.37 -20.20 -4.79
C LYS A 21 12.66 -19.68 -3.53
N ALA A 22 13.00 -18.47 -3.05
CA ALA A 22 12.34 -17.90 -1.90
C ALA A 22 10.83 -17.75 -2.17
N LYS A 23 10.01 -18.21 -1.22
CA LYS A 23 8.59 -17.93 -1.22
C LYS A 23 8.41 -16.45 -0.89
N VAL A 24 7.52 -15.78 -1.62
CA VAL A 24 7.25 -14.37 -1.44
C VAL A 24 5.80 -14.14 -1.07
N PHE A 25 5.56 -13.04 -0.38
CA PHE A 25 4.24 -12.46 -0.21
C PHE A 25 4.39 -10.99 -0.61
N ASN A 26 3.78 -10.58 -1.72
CA ASN A 26 3.99 -9.26 -2.31
C ASN A 26 2.66 -8.51 -2.54
N PRO A 27 1.86 -8.24 -1.48
CA PRO A 27 0.73 -7.34 -1.60
C PRO A 27 1.22 -5.91 -1.93
N ALA A 28 0.66 -5.29 -2.96
CA ALA A 28 1.01 -3.93 -3.37
C ALA A 28 0.44 -2.84 -2.45
N PHE A 29 -0.62 -3.16 -1.71
CA PHE A 29 -1.34 -2.24 -0.85
C PHE A 29 -1.71 -2.91 0.46
N ASP A 30 -1.99 -2.12 1.48
CA ASP A 30 -2.76 -2.51 2.65
C ASP A 30 -3.93 -1.54 2.85
N VAL A 31 -4.69 -1.72 3.93
CA VAL A 31 -5.81 -0.85 4.27
C VAL A 31 -5.53 -0.22 5.63
N THR A 32 -5.49 1.11 5.67
CA THR A 32 -5.40 1.87 6.93
C THR A 32 -6.82 2.12 7.47
N PRO A 33 -7.18 1.61 8.67
CA PRO A 33 -8.43 1.95 9.32
C PRO A 33 -8.58 3.47 9.53
N ASN A 34 -9.79 3.99 9.40
CA ASN A 34 -10.01 5.44 9.41
C ASN A 34 -9.58 6.07 10.75
N GLU A 35 -9.76 5.36 11.86
CA GLU A 35 -9.43 5.79 13.22
C GLU A 35 -7.95 6.12 13.42
N LEU A 36 -7.08 5.67 12.50
CA LEU A 36 -5.65 5.97 12.48
C LEU A 36 -5.29 7.18 11.61
N ILE A 37 -6.26 7.79 10.92
CA ILE A 37 -6.06 8.90 9.98
C ILE A 37 -6.53 10.21 10.61
N THR A 38 -5.62 11.16 10.82
CA THR A 38 -5.94 12.51 11.36
C THR A 38 -6.83 13.30 10.41
N GLY A 39 -6.55 13.25 9.11
CA GLY A 39 -7.39 13.88 8.09
C GLY A 39 -6.99 13.50 6.67
N ILE A 40 -7.89 13.75 5.73
CA ILE A 40 -7.71 13.51 4.30
C ILE A 40 -7.70 14.86 3.58
N ILE A 41 -6.62 15.14 2.84
CA ILE A 41 -6.48 16.37 2.05
C ILE A 41 -6.99 16.08 0.64
N THR A 42 -7.87 16.95 0.14
CA THR A 42 -8.46 16.90 -1.21
C THR A 42 -8.42 18.28 -1.86
N GLU A 43 -8.80 18.39 -3.12
CA GLU A 43 -9.00 19.66 -3.83
C GLU A 43 -10.10 20.54 -3.19
N SER A 44 -11.00 19.95 -2.41
CA SER A 44 -12.09 20.63 -1.70
C SER A 44 -11.72 21.07 -0.27
N GLY A 45 -10.49 20.77 0.18
CA GLY A 45 -10.00 21.09 1.53
C GLY A 45 -9.64 19.85 2.36
N ILE A 46 -9.60 20.02 3.69
CA ILE A 46 -9.20 18.98 4.66
C ILE A 46 -10.43 18.37 5.33
N TYR A 47 -10.58 17.04 5.25
CA TYR A 47 -11.60 16.27 5.96
C TYR A 47 -11.02 15.56 7.18
N GLU A 48 -11.47 15.93 8.38
CA GLU A 48 -11.14 15.20 9.61
C GLU A 48 -11.94 13.89 9.70
N ASN A 49 -11.40 12.89 10.41
CA ASN A 49 -11.99 11.54 10.57
C ASN A 49 -13.52 11.55 10.78
N LYS A 50 -14.04 12.42 11.64
CA LYS A 50 -15.47 12.49 12.00
C LYS A 50 -16.37 13.06 10.90
N ARG A 51 -15.80 13.71 9.89
CA ARG A 51 -16.52 14.41 8.81
C ARG A 51 -16.59 13.60 7.52
N LEU A 52 -15.92 12.46 7.45
CA LEU A 52 -16.01 11.52 6.32
C LEU A 52 -17.28 10.65 6.46
N ARG A 53 -18.45 11.29 6.44
CA ARG A 53 -19.74 10.60 6.27
C ARG A 53 -20.64 11.38 5.30
N ARG A 54 -20.61 10.97 4.03
CA ARG A 54 -21.73 10.81 3.07
C ARG A 54 -21.23 10.94 1.64
N ILE A 55 -21.38 9.85 0.87
CA ILE A 55 -22.38 9.77 -0.19
C ILE A 55 -23.08 8.42 -0.03
#